data_AF-A0A965U211-F1
#
_entry.id   AF-A0A965U211-F1
#
_cell.length_a   1.000
_cell.length_b   1.000
_cell.length_c   1.000
_cell.angle_alpha   90.00
_cell.angle_beta   90.00
_cell.angle_gamma   90.00
#
_symmetry.space_group_name_H-M   'P 1'
#
loop_
_entity.id
_entity.type
_entity.pdbx_description
1 polymer ?
#
loop_
_entity_poly.entity_id
_entity_poly.type
_entity_poly.pdbx_seq_one_letter_code
_entity_poly.pdbx_strand_id
1 'polypeptide(L)'
;MKKTIAFALALTLLTCCAACGAQPDTYKALSDTLAAEEYGVGFRNEDVALGLAVQGCMDEMLTDGTAEKISMQWFGRDALLRDRALLEEESPAADDGSLDAVLEKGTLVVGLDDSYPPMGFRDENNEIAGLDIYLANEVARRLGVTAVFTPIDWDAKELELAAGKIDCIWNGMTITEGRLDSMFFARPYVANEQIIIVSDASGIQKKADLAGKKVGLQKGSSSLDALESDPIRAQVASVTEYPDNVSAYTDLKAGRIDALVIDSVVGDYLLAQEKAAQ
;
A
#
# COMPACT_ATOMS: atom_id res chain seq x y z
N MET A 1 -13.33 -43.55 -19.29
CA MET A 1 -14.43 -42.86 -20.00
C MET A 1 -14.04 -41.40 -20.15
N LYS A 2 -13.64 -40.99 -21.36
CA LYS A 2 -13.26 -39.62 -21.69
C LYS A 2 -14.55 -38.84 -21.99
N LYS A 3 -14.81 -37.74 -21.28
CA LYS A 3 -15.90 -36.81 -21.62
C LYS A 3 -15.28 -35.59 -22.30
N THR A 4 -15.45 -35.55 -23.61
CA THR A 4 -15.15 -34.39 -24.47
C THR A 4 -16.33 -33.43 -24.36
N ILE A 5 -16.11 -32.19 -23.91
CA ILE A 5 -17.11 -31.13 -23.93
C ILE A 5 -16.78 -30.24 -25.13
N ALA A 6 -17.72 -30.15 -26.06
CA ALA A 6 -17.61 -29.33 -27.27
C ALA A 6 -17.99 -27.88 -26.96
N PHE A 7 -17.10 -26.94 -27.31
CA PHE A 7 -17.36 -25.50 -27.33
C PHE A 7 -18.16 -25.17 -28.61
N ALA A 8 -19.37 -24.63 -28.46
CA ALA A 8 -20.14 -24.07 -29.56
C ALA A 8 -19.88 -22.56 -29.64
N LEU A 9 -19.22 -22.16 -30.73
CA LEU A 9 -18.93 -20.77 -31.10
C LEU A 9 -20.22 -20.14 -31.66
N ALA A 10 -20.86 -19.26 -30.90
CA ALA A 10 -21.95 -18.42 -31.39
C ALA A 10 -21.37 -17.11 -31.92
N LEU A 11 -21.30 -17.00 -33.24
CA LEU A 11 -20.89 -15.82 -33.99
C LEU A 11 -22.06 -14.83 -34.04
N THR A 12 -22.08 -13.86 -33.12
CA THR A 12 -23.05 -12.75 -33.15
C THR A 12 -22.53 -11.66 -34.08
N LEU A 13 -23.32 -11.32 -35.11
CA LEU A 13 -23.05 -10.27 -36.07
C LEU A 13 -22.79 -8.91 -35.39
N LEU A 14 -21.62 -8.35 -35.68
CA LEU A 14 -21.19 -7.02 -35.31
C LEU A 14 -21.97 -5.96 -36.11
N THR A 15 -23.04 -5.41 -35.55
CA THR A 15 -23.61 -4.13 -36.01
C THR A 15 -22.68 -3.00 -35.59
N CYS A 16 -21.91 -2.50 -36.55
CA CYS A 16 -21.04 -1.34 -36.44
C CYS A 16 -21.89 -0.07 -36.20
N CYS A 17 -22.13 0.28 -34.94
CA CYS A 17 -22.46 1.65 -34.56
C CYS A 17 -21.14 2.38 -34.33
N ALA A 18 -20.73 3.19 -35.31
CA ALA A 18 -19.72 4.21 -35.13
C ALA A 18 -20.29 5.29 -34.19
N ALA A 19 -20.33 4.99 -32.89
CA ALA A 19 -20.30 6.03 -31.89
C ALA A 19 -18.93 6.68 -32.00
N CYS A 20 -18.90 8.00 -32.17
CA CYS A 20 -17.73 8.81 -31.89
C CYS A 20 -17.45 8.72 -30.39
N GLY A 21 -16.96 7.57 -29.93
CA GLY A 21 -16.46 7.41 -28.58
C GLY A 21 -15.10 8.08 -28.55
N ALA A 22 -14.96 9.13 -27.75
CA ALA A 22 -13.63 9.54 -27.33
C ALA A 22 -12.90 8.27 -26.87
N GLN A 23 -11.71 8.04 -27.41
CA GLN A 23 -10.84 6.97 -26.94
C GLN A 23 -10.70 7.16 -25.41
N PRO A 24 -10.89 6.12 -24.59
CA PRO A 24 -10.82 6.28 -23.15
C PRO A 24 -9.49 6.94 -22.80
N ASP A 25 -9.55 8.01 -22.00
CA ASP A 25 -8.36 8.71 -21.52
C ASP A 25 -7.44 7.68 -20.83
N THR A 26 -6.16 7.68 -21.19
CA THR A 26 -5.14 6.84 -20.57
C THR A 26 -4.38 7.65 -19.52
N TYR A 27 -3.79 6.96 -18.55
CA TYR A 27 -3.02 7.59 -17.46
C TYR A 27 -1.61 7.04 -17.43
N LYS A 28 -0.69 7.87 -16.92
CA LYS A 28 0.72 7.53 -16.77
C LYS A 28 1.28 8.09 -15.47
N ALA A 29 2.28 7.41 -14.94
CA ALA A 29 3.20 7.98 -13.97
C ALA A 29 4.22 8.88 -14.69
N LEU A 30 4.56 10.02 -14.10
CA LEU A 30 5.70 10.83 -14.53
C LEU A 30 7.01 10.11 -14.19
N SER A 31 8.09 10.46 -14.90
CA SER A 31 9.41 9.87 -14.66
C SER A 31 10.15 10.48 -13.47
N ASP A 32 9.78 11.70 -13.05
CA ASP A 32 10.27 12.31 -11.84
C ASP A 32 9.33 12.08 -10.66
N THR A 33 9.90 11.73 -9.51
CA THR A 33 9.19 11.42 -8.27
C THR A 33 9.38 12.53 -7.23
N LEU A 34 8.64 12.44 -6.13
CA LEU A 34 8.75 13.36 -5.00
C LEU A 34 9.72 12.83 -3.94
N ALA A 35 9.66 11.54 -3.63
CA ALA A 35 10.50 10.92 -2.61
C ALA A 35 10.71 9.43 -2.92
N ALA A 36 11.87 8.90 -2.54
CA ALA A 36 12.09 7.46 -2.40
C ALA A 36 11.73 7.06 -0.97
N GLU A 37 11.11 5.89 -0.82
CA GLU A 37 10.46 5.47 0.42
C GLU A 37 10.58 3.96 0.62
N GLU A 38 10.30 3.51 1.84
CA GLU A 38 10.27 2.10 2.17
C GLU A 38 9.17 1.81 3.17
N TYR A 39 8.55 0.64 3.04
CA TYR A 39 7.53 0.18 3.95
C TYR A 39 8.12 -0.65 5.08
N GLY A 40 7.64 -0.40 6.29
CA GLY A 40 7.88 -1.21 7.48
C GLY A 40 6.56 -1.62 8.14
N VAL A 41 6.67 -2.31 9.28
CA VAL A 41 5.52 -2.61 10.14
C VAL A 41 5.63 -1.74 11.39
N GLY A 42 4.62 -0.91 11.64
CA GLY A 42 4.62 0.02 12.76
C GLY A 42 4.00 -0.58 14.03
N PHE A 43 4.63 -0.37 15.18
CA PHE A 43 4.20 -0.81 16.51
C PHE A 43 4.28 0.38 17.48
N ARG A 44 3.62 0.28 18.63
CA ARG A 44 3.85 1.25 19.71
C ARG A 44 5.33 1.27 20.08
N ASN A 45 5.86 2.42 20.46
CA ASN A 45 7.27 2.55 20.86
C ASN A 45 7.66 1.61 22.00
N GLU A 46 6.71 1.31 22.88
CA GLU A 46 6.88 0.38 24.00
C GLU A 46 6.70 -1.11 23.64
N ASP A 47 6.19 -1.46 22.45
CA ASP A 47 5.88 -2.84 22.04
C ASP A 47 7.03 -3.46 21.23
N VAL A 48 8.24 -3.35 21.76
CA VAL A 48 9.47 -3.76 21.05
C VAL A 48 9.58 -5.28 20.96
N ALA A 49 9.23 -6.03 22.02
CA ALA A 49 9.29 -7.49 22.02
C ALA A 49 8.36 -8.09 20.95
N LEU A 50 7.15 -7.55 20.79
CA LEU A 50 6.23 -7.95 19.73
C LEU A 50 6.81 -7.63 18.35
N GLY A 51 7.31 -6.41 18.15
CA GLY A 51 7.90 -6.00 16.88
C GLY A 51 9.11 -6.85 16.46
N LEU A 52 9.98 -7.21 17.41
CA LEU A 52 11.10 -8.12 17.18
C LEU A 52 10.65 -9.55 16.87
N ALA A 53 9.59 -10.04 17.50
CA ALA A 53 9.04 -11.36 17.19
C ALA A 53 8.44 -11.42 15.78
N VAL A 54 7.70 -10.39 15.38
CA VAL A 54 7.20 -10.24 14.00
C VAL A 54 8.38 -10.20 13.01
N GLN A 55 9.44 -9.44 13.32
CA GLN A 55 10.65 -9.40 12.50
C GLN A 55 11.30 -10.79 12.38
N GLY A 56 11.44 -11.52 13.49
CA GLY A 56 12.00 -12.87 13.47
C GLY A 56 11.22 -13.82 12.57
N CYS A 57 9.88 -13.79 12.62
CA CYS A 57 9.04 -14.57 11.71
C CYS A 57 9.25 -14.15 10.24
N MET A 58 9.34 -12.85 9.95
CA MET A 58 9.62 -12.35 8.60
C MET A 58 10.98 -12.85 8.09
N ASP A 59 12.00 -12.90 8.95
CA ASP A 59 13.34 -13.41 8.60
C ASP A 59 13.33 -14.89 8.26
N GLU A 60 12.61 -15.68 9.04
CA GLU A 60 12.43 -17.10 8.74
C GLU A 60 11.69 -17.30 7.42
N MET A 61 10.64 -16.51 7.16
CA MET A 61 9.88 -16.57 5.90
C MET A 61 10.72 -16.16 4.69
N LEU A 62 11.64 -15.21 4.84
CA LEU A 62 12.61 -14.85 3.81
C LEU A 62 13.62 -15.99 3.58
N THR A 63 14.08 -16.62 4.67
CA THR A 63 15.07 -17.70 4.64
C THR A 63 14.52 -18.99 4.00
N ASP A 64 13.28 -19.35 4.29
CA ASP A 64 12.65 -20.58 3.78
C ASP A 64 11.88 -20.39 2.45
N GLY A 65 11.87 -19.15 1.93
CA GLY A 65 11.25 -18.78 0.66
C GLY A 65 9.72 -18.67 0.71
N THR A 66 9.10 -18.69 1.90
CA THR A 66 7.66 -18.48 2.05
C THR A 66 7.27 -17.04 1.67
N ALA A 67 8.03 -16.05 2.13
CA ALA A 67 7.75 -14.64 1.81
C ALA A 67 7.91 -14.36 0.31
N GLU A 68 8.94 -14.94 -0.33
CA GLU A 68 9.16 -14.83 -1.78
C GLU A 68 7.96 -15.36 -2.57
N LYS A 69 7.42 -16.53 -2.20
CA LYS A 69 6.23 -17.08 -2.88
C LYS A 69 5.01 -16.16 -2.78
N ILE A 70 4.81 -15.57 -1.60
CA ILE A 70 3.73 -14.59 -1.38
C ILE A 70 3.98 -13.35 -2.25
N SER A 71 5.20 -12.83 -2.29
CA SER A 71 5.54 -11.67 -3.13
C SER A 71 5.34 -11.95 -4.61
N MET A 72 5.80 -13.11 -5.11
CA MET A 72 5.59 -13.55 -6.49
C MET A 72 4.11 -13.65 -6.86
N GLN A 73 3.24 -14.08 -5.93
CA GLN A 73 1.80 -14.15 -6.16
C GLN A 73 1.20 -12.76 -6.41
N TRP A 74 1.64 -11.74 -5.66
CA TRP A 74 1.04 -10.40 -5.70
C TRP A 74 1.69 -9.46 -6.71
N PHE A 75 3.00 -9.57 -6.90
CA PHE A 75 3.77 -8.67 -7.76
C PHE A 75 4.27 -9.33 -9.05
N GLY A 76 4.14 -10.64 -9.20
CA GLY A 76 4.74 -11.39 -10.33
C GLY A 76 6.27 -11.42 -10.32
N ARG A 77 6.89 -10.84 -9.29
CA ARG A 77 8.32 -10.77 -9.02
C ARG A 77 8.52 -10.79 -7.51
N ASP A 78 9.74 -11.07 -7.09
CA ASP A 78 10.12 -10.86 -5.71
C ASP A 78 10.37 -9.36 -5.49
N ALA A 79 9.50 -8.74 -4.70
CA ALA A 79 9.56 -7.33 -4.35
C ALA A 79 10.13 -7.10 -2.93
N LEU A 80 10.48 -8.17 -2.21
CA LEU A 80 10.89 -8.08 -0.82
C LEU A 80 12.36 -7.68 -0.68
N LEU A 81 12.59 -6.73 0.23
CA LEU A 81 13.92 -6.30 0.61
C LEU A 81 14.59 -7.34 1.51
N ARG A 82 15.90 -7.52 1.31
CA ARG A 82 16.77 -8.37 2.13
C ARG A 82 17.88 -7.51 2.72
N ASP A 83 18.45 -7.98 3.84
CA ASP A 83 19.67 -7.42 4.43
C ASP A 83 19.58 -5.91 4.79
N ARG A 84 18.37 -5.42 5.09
CA ARG A 84 18.19 -4.11 5.71
C ARG A 84 18.56 -4.20 7.18
N ALA A 85 19.27 -3.19 7.69
CA ALA A 85 19.47 -3.06 9.12
C ALA A 85 18.12 -2.77 9.79
N LEU A 86 17.95 -3.24 11.03
CA LEU A 86 16.95 -2.66 11.92
C LEU A 86 17.29 -1.17 12.04
N LEU A 87 16.30 -0.30 11.85
CA LEU A 87 16.53 1.14 12.01
C LEU A 87 16.72 1.40 13.50
N GLU A 88 18.00 1.60 13.82
CA GLU A 88 18.62 1.97 15.08
C GLU A 88 18.52 1.01 16.28
N GLU A 89 19.71 0.52 16.62
CA GLU A 89 20.09 -0.24 17.81
C GLU A 89 19.99 0.60 19.09
N GLU A 90 18.78 0.89 19.57
CA GLU A 90 18.59 0.91 21.01
C GLU A 90 17.57 -0.16 21.32
N SER A 91 18.07 -1.35 21.68
CA SER A 91 17.27 -2.42 22.24
C SER A 91 16.93 -2.03 23.69
N PRO A 92 15.72 -1.52 24.00
CA PRO A 92 15.20 -1.72 25.35
C PRO A 92 15.08 -3.24 25.59
N ALA A 93 15.01 -3.62 26.86
CA ALA A 93 14.99 -5.02 27.28
C ALA A 93 13.92 -5.79 26.48
N ALA A 94 14.30 -6.94 25.92
CA ALA A 94 13.48 -7.83 25.10
C ALA A 94 12.25 -8.45 25.83
N ASP A 95 11.85 -7.86 26.95
CA ASP A 95 10.81 -8.32 27.85
C ASP A 95 10.00 -7.11 28.37
N ASP A 96 9.29 -6.45 27.45
CA ASP A 96 8.29 -5.41 27.75
C ASP A 96 6.87 -6.01 27.95
N GLY A 97 6.73 -7.33 27.83
CA GLY A 97 5.47 -8.07 27.95
C GLY A 97 4.52 -7.94 26.74
N SER A 98 4.86 -7.17 25.71
CA SER A 98 3.98 -6.95 24.55
C SER A 98 3.74 -8.24 23.74
N LEU A 99 4.77 -9.06 23.56
CA LEU A 99 4.64 -10.36 22.91
C LEU A 99 3.75 -11.30 23.72
N ASP A 100 4.01 -11.42 25.02
CA ASP A 100 3.23 -12.29 25.91
C ASP A 100 1.76 -11.91 25.91
N ALA A 101 1.44 -10.61 25.92
CA ALA A 101 0.06 -10.13 25.82
C ALA A 101 -0.65 -10.60 24.54
N VAL A 102 0.04 -10.59 23.39
CA VAL A 102 -0.50 -11.11 22.12
C VAL A 102 -0.65 -12.63 22.15
N LEU A 103 0.32 -13.36 22.70
CA LEU A 103 0.28 -14.81 22.81
C LEU A 103 -0.85 -15.29 23.75
N GLU A 104 -1.02 -14.63 24.90
CA GLU A 104 -2.11 -14.91 25.85
C GLU A 104 -3.48 -14.58 25.27
N LYS A 105 -3.59 -13.45 24.55
CA LYS A 105 -4.81 -13.04 23.84
C LYS A 105 -5.16 -14.00 22.69
N GLY A 106 -4.15 -14.64 22.09
CA GLY A 106 -4.30 -15.57 20.98
C GLY A 106 -4.58 -14.90 19.63
N THR A 107 -4.49 -13.56 19.55
CA THR A 107 -4.71 -12.80 18.33
C THR A 107 -3.70 -11.67 18.16
N LEU A 108 -3.25 -11.46 16.92
CA LEU A 108 -2.51 -10.28 16.48
C LEU A 108 -3.49 -9.38 15.70
N VAL A 109 -3.85 -8.23 16.26
CA VAL A 109 -4.79 -7.29 15.65
C VAL A 109 -4.02 -6.32 14.75
N VAL A 110 -4.24 -6.42 13.45
CA VAL A 110 -3.52 -5.66 12.43
C VAL A 110 -4.42 -4.54 11.92
N GLY A 111 -3.99 -3.29 12.08
CA GLY A 111 -4.65 -2.12 11.52
C GLY A 111 -4.24 -1.88 10.07
N LEU A 112 -5.21 -1.60 9.21
CA LEU A 112 -4.99 -1.33 7.79
C LEU A 112 -6.04 -0.37 7.18
N ASP A 113 -5.70 0.20 6.03
CA ASP A 113 -6.66 0.74 5.07
C ASP A 113 -7.04 -0.37 4.09
N ASP A 114 -8.31 -0.79 4.05
CA ASP A 114 -8.79 -1.88 3.18
C ASP A 114 -9.11 -1.44 1.74
N SER A 115 -8.58 -0.29 1.33
CA SER A 115 -8.61 0.26 -0.02
C SER A 115 -7.19 0.58 -0.55
N TYR A 116 -6.19 -0.21 -0.13
CA TYR A 116 -4.77 -0.01 -0.48
C TYR A 116 -4.18 -1.20 -1.29
N PRO A 117 -4.61 -1.38 -2.55
CA PRO A 117 -4.10 -2.49 -3.35
C PRO A 117 -2.66 -2.24 -3.84
N PRO A 118 -1.82 -3.28 -3.99
CA PRO A 118 -2.08 -4.70 -3.72
C PRO A 118 -1.69 -5.13 -2.29
N MET A 119 -1.51 -4.20 -1.34
CA MET A 119 -0.98 -4.50 0.00
C MET A 119 -2.05 -5.08 0.94
N GLY A 120 -3.14 -4.32 1.11
CA GLY A 120 -4.30 -4.72 1.89
C GLY A 120 -5.52 -4.02 1.30
N PHE A 121 -6.41 -4.81 0.72
CA PHE A 121 -7.59 -4.28 0.04
C PHE A 121 -8.70 -5.32 -0.01
N ARG A 122 -9.93 -4.88 -0.30
CA ARG A 122 -11.03 -5.80 -0.59
C ARG A 122 -10.99 -6.31 -2.02
N ASP A 123 -10.97 -7.63 -2.17
CA ASP A 123 -11.03 -8.29 -3.47
C ASP A 123 -12.45 -8.28 -4.07
N GLU A 124 -12.63 -8.95 -5.21
CA GLU A 124 -13.92 -9.06 -5.90
C GLU A 124 -15.00 -9.78 -5.07
N ASN A 125 -14.60 -10.60 -4.09
CA ASN A 125 -15.49 -11.29 -3.16
C ASN A 125 -15.75 -10.48 -1.88
N ASN A 126 -15.23 -9.25 -1.81
CA ASN A 126 -15.30 -8.38 -0.64
C ASN A 126 -14.51 -8.92 0.58
N GLU A 127 -13.56 -9.83 0.34
CA GLU A 127 -12.64 -10.36 1.33
C GLU A 127 -11.37 -9.50 1.39
N ILE A 128 -10.81 -9.29 2.60
CA ILE A 128 -9.56 -8.56 2.77
C ILE A 128 -8.41 -9.46 2.31
N ALA A 129 -7.69 -9.02 1.29
CA ALA A 129 -6.57 -9.71 0.68
C ALA A 129 -5.44 -8.73 0.33
N GLY A 130 -4.27 -9.26 0.00
CA GLY A 130 -3.11 -8.49 -0.43
C GLY A 130 -1.80 -9.06 0.11
N LEU A 131 -0.67 -8.46 -0.28
CA LEU A 131 0.65 -8.86 0.17
C LEU A 131 0.72 -8.87 1.71
N ASP A 132 0.37 -7.76 2.36
CA ASP A 132 0.52 -7.59 3.81
C ASP A 132 -0.41 -8.51 4.58
N ILE A 133 -1.61 -8.79 4.04
CA ILE A 133 -2.55 -9.74 4.62
C ILE A 133 -1.96 -11.15 4.65
N TYR A 134 -1.31 -11.56 3.57
CA TYR A 134 -0.72 -12.89 3.46
C TYR A 134 0.54 -13.02 4.32
N LEU A 135 1.36 -11.97 4.38
CA LEU A 135 2.52 -11.92 5.27
C LEU A 135 2.09 -11.97 6.74
N ALA A 136 1.14 -11.12 7.14
CA ALA A 136 0.65 -11.05 8.53
C ALA A 136 -0.01 -12.35 8.99
N ASN A 137 -0.79 -13.01 8.12
CA ASN A 137 -1.36 -14.33 8.44
C ASN A 137 -0.27 -15.39 8.68
N GLU A 138 0.77 -15.42 7.84
CA GLU A 138 1.87 -16.37 8.01
C GLU A 138 2.70 -16.08 9.27
N VAL A 139 2.95 -14.81 9.57
CA VAL A 139 3.59 -14.40 10.84
C VAL A 139 2.75 -14.84 12.03
N ALA A 140 1.44 -14.53 12.04
CA ALA A 140 0.55 -14.93 13.13
C ALA A 140 0.54 -16.46 13.32
N ARG A 141 0.50 -17.22 12.22
CA ARG A 141 0.59 -18.68 12.23
C ARG A 141 1.87 -19.18 12.89
N ARG A 142 3.02 -18.55 12.62
CA ARG A 142 4.33 -18.91 13.22
C ARG A 142 4.40 -18.57 14.70
N LEU A 143 3.80 -17.45 15.09
CA LEU A 143 3.64 -17.06 16.51
C LEU A 143 2.61 -17.94 17.25
N GLY A 144 1.81 -18.74 16.55
CA GLY A 144 0.77 -19.57 17.15
C GLY A 144 -0.51 -18.81 17.51
N VAL A 145 -0.75 -17.64 16.90
CA VAL A 145 -1.92 -16.79 17.10
C VAL A 145 -2.71 -16.61 15.80
N THR A 146 -3.87 -15.96 15.86
CA THR A 146 -4.67 -15.62 14.67
C THR A 146 -4.50 -14.15 14.31
N ALA A 147 -4.22 -13.83 13.05
CA ALA A 147 -4.27 -12.45 12.58
C ALA A 147 -5.74 -11.98 12.49
N VAL A 148 -6.04 -10.82 13.06
CA VAL A 148 -7.35 -10.16 12.98
C VAL A 148 -7.16 -8.82 12.28
N PHE A 149 -7.71 -8.70 11.08
CA PHE A 149 -7.59 -7.49 10.27
C PHE A 149 -8.68 -6.50 10.63
N THR A 150 -8.29 -5.30 11.04
CA THR A 150 -9.19 -4.21 11.45
C THR A 150 -8.99 -3.03 10.52
N PRO A 151 -9.94 -2.79 9.59
CA PRO A 151 -9.97 -1.56 8.81
C PRO A 151 -10.07 -0.35 9.74
N ILE A 152 -9.23 0.65 9.50
CA ILE A 152 -9.17 1.91 10.25
C ILE A 152 -9.22 3.09 9.29
N ASP A 153 -9.57 4.27 9.81
CA ASP A 153 -9.29 5.52 9.11
C ASP A 153 -7.76 5.74 9.13
N TRP A 154 -7.15 5.85 7.95
CA TRP A 154 -5.70 6.00 7.83
C TRP A 154 -5.18 7.29 8.49
N ASP A 155 -6.00 8.34 8.56
CA ASP A 155 -5.67 9.59 9.26
C ASP A 155 -5.67 9.41 10.80
N ALA A 156 -6.31 8.35 11.31
CA ALA A 156 -6.42 8.07 12.74
C ALA A 156 -5.53 6.89 13.20
N LYS A 157 -4.72 6.29 12.32
CA LYS A 157 -3.96 5.06 12.59
C LYS A 157 -3.07 5.13 13.84
N GLU A 158 -2.39 6.25 14.07
CA GLU A 158 -1.54 6.45 15.25
C GLU A 158 -2.37 6.48 16.53
N LEU A 159 -3.58 7.04 16.49
CA LEU A 159 -4.50 7.05 17.63
C LEU A 159 -5.05 5.65 17.92
N GLU A 160 -5.41 4.90 16.88
CA GLU A 160 -5.88 3.52 17.03
C GLU A 160 -4.78 2.61 17.61
N LEU A 161 -3.54 2.81 17.17
CA LEU A 161 -2.36 2.12 17.70
C LEU A 161 -2.08 2.51 19.15
N ALA A 162 -2.02 3.81 19.47
CA ALA A 162 -1.77 4.28 20.83
C ALA A 162 -2.87 3.87 21.83
N ALA A 163 -4.11 3.73 21.36
CA ALA A 163 -5.24 3.31 22.19
C ALA A 163 -5.29 1.79 22.47
N GLY A 164 -4.38 0.99 21.90
CA GLY A 164 -4.39 -0.46 22.07
C GLY A 164 -5.47 -1.19 21.26
N LYS A 165 -6.14 -0.50 20.32
CA LYS A 165 -7.20 -1.11 19.50
C LYS A 165 -6.64 -2.01 18.41
N ILE A 166 -5.45 -1.68 17.92
CA ILE A 166 -4.63 -2.50 17.03
C ILE A 166 -3.28 -2.74 17.70
N ASP A 167 -2.65 -3.87 17.41
CA ASP A 167 -1.31 -4.22 17.94
C ASP A 167 -0.21 -3.69 17.02
N CYS A 168 -0.48 -3.61 15.72
CA CYS A 168 0.44 -3.04 14.73
C CYS A 168 -0.31 -2.40 13.56
N ILE A 169 0.40 -1.54 12.83
CA ILE A 169 -0.01 -0.99 11.53
C ILE A 169 0.78 -1.74 10.46
N TRP A 170 0.08 -2.48 9.60
CA TRP A 170 0.72 -3.25 8.52
C TRP A 170 -0.10 -3.16 7.24
N ASN A 171 0.18 -2.11 6.46
CA ASN A 171 -0.49 -1.86 5.18
C ASN A 171 0.30 -0.84 4.34
N GLY A 172 1.50 -1.20 3.88
CA GLY A 172 2.40 -0.25 3.20
C GLY A 172 2.77 0.95 4.07
N MET A 173 3.08 0.73 5.35
CA MET A 173 3.37 1.83 6.28
C MET A 173 4.77 2.41 5.98
N THR A 174 4.80 3.54 5.26
CA THR A 174 6.05 4.25 4.96
C THR A 174 6.80 4.64 6.22
N ILE A 175 8.09 4.34 6.24
CA ILE A 175 9.02 4.79 7.27
C ILE A 175 9.43 6.23 6.95
N THR A 176 9.15 7.16 7.87
CA THR A 176 9.59 8.56 7.80
C THR A 176 10.25 8.95 9.11
N GLU A 177 11.10 9.98 9.12
CA GLU A 177 11.76 10.46 10.36
C GLU A 177 10.73 10.76 11.46
N GLY A 178 9.65 11.49 11.13
CA GLY A 178 8.60 11.81 12.11
C GLY A 178 7.84 10.59 12.63
N ARG A 179 7.75 9.51 11.85
CA ARG A 179 7.15 8.25 12.30
C ARG A 179 8.13 7.47 13.18
N LEU A 180 9.41 7.44 12.86
CA LEU A 180 10.44 6.81 13.71
C LEU A 180 10.48 7.43 15.13
N ASP A 181 10.20 8.73 15.25
CA ASP A 181 10.08 9.39 16.56
C ASP A 181 8.86 8.92 17.39
N SER A 182 7.80 8.46 16.74
CA SER A 182 6.49 8.20 17.36
C SER A 182 6.06 6.74 17.40
N MET A 183 6.75 5.85 16.69
CA MET A 183 6.43 4.42 16.64
C MET A 183 7.68 3.57 16.37
N PHE A 184 7.69 2.36 16.90
CA PHE A 184 8.71 1.37 16.60
C PHE A 184 8.43 0.74 15.23
N PHE A 185 9.46 0.51 14.43
CA PHE A 185 9.34 -0.16 13.15
C PHE A 185 10.10 -1.49 13.11
N ALA A 186 9.43 -2.54 12.64
CA ALA A 186 10.14 -3.67 12.05
C ALA A 186 10.84 -3.22 10.74
N ARG A 187 11.80 -4.02 10.28
CA ARG A 187 12.67 -3.67 9.16
C ARG A 187 11.90 -3.33 7.89
N PRO A 188 12.48 -2.46 7.04
CA PRO A 188 11.95 -2.22 5.71
C PRO A 188 11.82 -3.52 4.91
N TYR A 189 10.63 -3.79 4.35
CA TYR A 189 10.34 -5.04 3.63
C TYR A 189 9.99 -4.83 2.15
N VAL A 190 9.55 -3.63 1.74
CA VAL A 190 9.26 -3.29 0.34
C VAL A 190 9.79 -1.88 0.04
N ALA A 191 10.46 -1.71 -1.09
CA ALA A 191 10.83 -0.39 -1.60
C ALA A 191 9.63 0.27 -2.30
N ASN A 192 9.53 1.58 -2.15
CA ASN A 192 8.44 2.40 -2.66
C ASN A 192 8.97 3.77 -3.11
N GLU A 193 8.16 4.53 -3.84
CA GLU A 193 8.42 5.93 -4.17
C GLU A 193 7.10 6.72 -4.22
N GLN A 194 7.15 8.02 -3.95
CA GLN A 194 6.02 8.93 -4.17
C GLN A 194 6.02 9.40 -5.62
N ILE A 195 5.19 8.77 -6.45
CA ILE A 195 5.05 9.07 -7.87
C ILE A 195 3.91 10.07 -8.12
N ILE A 196 3.88 10.60 -9.34
CA ILE A 196 2.84 11.52 -9.80
C ILE A 196 2.12 10.88 -10.98
N ILE A 197 0.83 10.62 -10.86
CA ILE A 197 -0.02 10.10 -11.94
C ILE A 197 -0.86 11.21 -12.56
N VAL A 198 -0.91 11.24 -13.89
CA VAL A 198 -1.65 12.22 -14.69
C VAL A 198 -2.37 11.56 -15.86
N SER A 199 -3.40 12.22 -16.41
CA SER A 199 -3.94 11.86 -17.73
C SER A 199 -2.90 12.12 -18.82
N ASP A 200 -2.79 11.23 -19.81
CA ASP A 200 -1.95 11.41 -20.99
C ASP A 200 -2.34 12.66 -21.79
N ALA A 201 -3.62 13.05 -21.76
CA ALA A 201 -4.15 14.22 -22.43
C ALA A 201 -3.89 15.54 -21.66
N SER A 202 -3.39 15.48 -20.42
CA SER A 202 -3.21 16.66 -19.55
C SER A 202 -2.14 17.64 -20.02
N GLY A 203 -1.22 17.18 -20.86
CA GLY A 203 -0.02 17.94 -21.26
C GLY A 203 1.06 18.03 -20.16
N ILE A 204 0.85 17.45 -18.98
CA ILE A 204 1.82 17.40 -17.88
C ILE A 204 2.86 16.32 -18.19
N GLN A 205 4.14 16.67 -18.21
CA GLN A 205 5.23 15.73 -18.57
C GLN A 205 6.29 15.57 -17.46
N LYS A 206 6.31 16.46 -16.49
CA LYS A 206 7.28 16.48 -15.38
C LYS A 206 6.70 17.22 -14.18
N LYS A 207 7.27 17.01 -12.99
CA LYS A 207 6.88 17.63 -11.71
C LYS A 207 6.74 19.15 -11.80
N ALA A 208 7.64 19.84 -12.52
CA ALA A 208 7.57 21.29 -12.68
C ALA A 208 6.27 21.79 -13.35
N ASP A 209 5.61 20.94 -14.14
CA ASP A 209 4.36 21.27 -14.83
C ASP A 209 3.13 21.21 -13.91
N LEU A 210 3.31 20.82 -12.63
CA LEU A 210 2.28 20.90 -11.60
C LEU A 210 2.00 22.33 -11.12
N ALA A 211 2.80 23.32 -11.54
CA ALA A 211 2.51 24.72 -11.25
C ALA A 211 1.11 25.11 -11.77
N GLY A 212 0.26 25.61 -10.88
CA GLY A 212 -1.13 25.97 -11.15
C GLY A 212 -2.08 24.78 -11.30
N LYS A 213 -1.65 23.55 -10.98
CA LYS A 213 -2.47 22.33 -11.08
C LYS A 213 -3.11 21.96 -9.76
N LYS A 214 -4.23 21.25 -9.81
CA LYS A 214 -4.89 20.65 -8.66
C LYS A 214 -4.29 19.27 -8.40
N VAL A 215 -3.77 19.06 -7.21
CA VAL A 215 -3.13 17.80 -6.82
C VAL A 215 -4.01 17.08 -5.80
N GLY A 216 -4.28 15.80 -6.02
CA GLY A 216 -4.92 14.93 -5.03
C GLY A 216 -3.92 13.99 -4.37
N LEU A 217 -4.19 13.59 -3.13
CA LEU A 217 -3.43 12.58 -2.38
C LEU A 217 -4.27 12.02 -1.22
N GLN A 218 -3.86 10.90 -0.63
CA GLN A 218 -4.51 10.36 0.56
C GLN A 218 -4.14 11.16 1.82
N LYS A 219 -5.14 11.47 2.64
CA LYS A 219 -4.97 12.14 3.93
C LYS A 219 -4.13 11.30 4.89
N GLY A 220 -3.20 11.94 5.62
CA GLY A 220 -2.34 11.25 6.60
C GLY A 220 -1.32 10.28 6.00
N SER A 221 -1.16 10.27 4.67
CA SER A 221 -0.15 9.48 3.95
C SER A 221 1.19 10.23 3.84
N SER A 222 2.26 9.50 3.50
CA SER A 222 3.55 10.13 3.23
C SER A 222 3.57 10.89 1.90
N SER A 223 2.58 10.71 1.03
CA SER A 223 2.36 11.57 -0.15
C SER A 223 2.19 13.04 0.24
N LEU A 224 1.53 13.31 1.36
CA LEU A 224 1.37 14.67 1.88
C LEU A 224 2.72 15.23 2.32
N ASP A 225 3.49 14.47 3.11
CA ASP A 225 4.81 14.88 3.60
C ASP A 225 5.79 15.12 2.45
N ALA A 226 5.79 14.24 1.45
CA ALA A 226 6.64 14.34 0.27
C ALA A 226 6.28 15.54 -0.60
N LEU A 227 4.99 15.83 -0.77
CA LEU A 227 4.56 17.02 -1.48
C LEU A 227 4.93 18.29 -0.69
N GLU A 228 4.61 18.37 0.59
CA GLU A 228 4.92 19.55 1.44
C GLU A 228 6.42 19.86 1.53
N SER A 229 7.27 18.83 1.44
CA SER A 229 8.73 18.98 1.44
C SER A 229 9.31 19.42 0.09
N ASP A 230 8.56 19.30 -1.01
CA ASP A 230 9.03 19.63 -2.35
C ASP A 230 8.71 21.10 -2.72
N PRO A 231 9.66 21.85 -3.32
CA PRO A 231 9.42 23.24 -3.76
C PRO A 231 8.23 23.44 -4.70
N ILE A 232 7.76 22.39 -5.39
CA ILE A 232 6.58 22.44 -6.25
C ILE A 232 5.30 22.77 -5.47
N ARG A 233 5.23 22.43 -4.18
CA ARG A 233 4.06 22.65 -3.32
C ARG A 233 3.60 24.10 -3.27
N ALA A 234 4.54 25.05 -3.31
CA ALA A 234 4.23 26.48 -3.29
C ALA A 234 3.59 26.96 -4.60
N GLN A 235 3.64 26.15 -5.66
CA GLN A 235 3.22 26.51 -7.01
C GLN A 235 1.94 25.79 -7.46
N VAL A 236 1.52 24.71 -6.80
CA VAL A 236 0.25 24.03 -7.11
C VAL A 236 -0.95 24.94 -6.79
N ALA A 237 -2.04 24.80 -7.55
CA ALA A 237 -3.24 25.62 -7.35
C ALA A 237 -4.03 25.23 -6.09
N SER A 238 -4.13 23.92 -5.83
CA SER A 238 -4.78 23.38 -4.63
C SER A 238 -4.33 21.96 -4.37
N VAL A 239 -4.39 21.55 -3.10
CA VAL A 239 -4.27 20.16 -2.68
C VAL A 239 -5.63 19.68 -2.19
N THR A 240 -6.05 18.49 -2.64
CA THR A 240 -7.27 17.82 -2.17
C THR A 240 -6.86 16.52 -1.49
N GLU A 241 -7.23 16.39 -0.22
CA GLU A 241 -6.96 15.21 0.59
C GLU A 241 -8.16 14.26 0.53
N TYR A 242 -7.89 12.99 0.24
CA TYR A 242 -8.89 11.93 0.10
C TYR A 242 -8.76 10.93 1.24
N PRO A 243 -9.85 10.25 1.65
CA PRO A 243 -9.76 9.19 2.64
C PRO A 243 -8.91 8.00 2.16
N ASP A 244 -8.90 7.73 0.85
CA ASP A 244 -8.20 6.60 0.25
C ASP A 244 -7.67 6.93 -1.15
N ASN A 245 -6.70 6.16 -1.62
CA ASN A 245 -6.06 6.36 -2.91
C ASN A 245 -6.98 6.05 -4.12
N VAL A 246 -7.94 5.15 -3.95
CA VAL A 246 -8.85 4.72 -5.03
C VAL A 246 -9.87 5.83 -5.34
N SER A 247 -10.37 6.54 -4.32
CA SER A 247 -11.24 7.70 -4.49
C SER A 247 -10.46 8.89 -5.09
N ALA A 248 -9.21 9.10 -4.68
CA ALA A 248 -8.33 10.09 -5.31
C ALA A 248 -8.10 9.79 -6.80
N TYR A 249 -7.82 8.54 -7.15
CA TYR A 249 -7.67 8.11 -8.54
C TYR A 249 -8.97 8.27 -9.35
N THR A 250 -10.12 7.97 -8.74
CA THR A 250 -11.44 8.20 -9.35
C THR A 250 -11.67 9.69 -9.69
N ASP A 251 -11.22 10.59 -8.82
CA ASP A 251 -11.29 12.04 -9.04
C ASP A 251 -10.34 12.53 -10.14
N LEU A 252 -9.13 11.94 -10.24
CA LEU A 252 -8.24 12.16 -11.37
C LEU A 252 -8.93 11.77 -12.67
N LYS A 253 -9.59 10.60 -12.68
CA LYS A 253 -10.30 10.11 -13.87
C LYS A 253 -11.46 11.00 -14.29
N ALA A 254 -12.13 11.60 -13.33
CA ALA A 254 -13.21 12.54 -13.58
C ALA A 254 -12.72 13.96 -13.93
N GLY A 255 -11.42 14.22 -13.95
CA GLY A 255 -10.84 15.55 -14.18
C GLY A 255 -11.11 16.55 -13.05
N ARG A 256 -11.43 16.06 -11.84
CA ARG A 256 -11.63 16.91 -10.65
C ARG A 256 -10.30 17.42 -10.11
N ILE A 257 -9.26 16.58 -10.19
CA ILE A 257 -7.84 16.91 -9.98
C ILE A 257 -7.06 16.71 -11.28
N ASP A 258 -5.92 17.39 -11.42
CA ASP A 258 -5.06 17.32 -12.60
C ASP A 258 -3.94 16.28 -12.43
N ALA A 259 -3.54 15.99 -11.19
CA ALA A 259 -2.52 15.03 -10.84
C ALA A 259 -2.83 14.35 -9.50
N LEU A 260 -2.42 13.09 -9.36
CA LEU A 260 -2.46 12.32 -8.13
C LEU A 260 -1.04 12.05 -7.66
N VAL A 261 -0.72 12.41 -6.42
CA VAL A 261 0.50 11.94 -5.75
C VAL A 261 0.15 10.70 -4.95
N ILE A 262 0.91 9.64 -5.16
CA ILE A 262 0.61 8.31 -4.62
C ILE A 262 1.89 7.47 -4.58
N ASP A 263 1.91 6.52 -3.67
CA ASP A 263 2.88 5.43 -3.63
C ASP A 263 2.95 4.66 -4.95
N SER A 264 4.16 4.38 -5.43
CA SER A 264 4.41 3.66 -6.68
C SER A 264 3.80 2.28 -6.65
N VAL A 265 3.82 1.60 -5.50
CA VAL A 265 3.24 0.26 -5.34
C VAL A 265 1.73 0.26 -5.65
N VAL A 266 0.99 1.25 -5.17
CA VAL A 266 -0.45 1.38 -5.43
C VAL A 266 -0.70 1.92 -6.84
N GLY A 267 0.04 2.96 -7.22
CA GLY A 267 -0.10 3.61 -8.51
C GLY A 267 0.13 2.67 -9.69
N ASP A 268 1.19 1.86 -9.64
CA ASP A 268 1.49 0.85 -10.67
C ASP A 268 0.39 -0.20 -10.77
N TYR A 269 -0.17 -0.63 -9.64
CA TYR A 269 -1.28 -1.57 -9.61
C TYR A 269 -2.54 -0.98 -10.27
N LEU A 270 -2.92 0.27 -9.91
CA LEU A 270 -4.09 0.94 -10.49
C LEU A 270 -3.93 1.15 -12.00
N LEU A 271 -2.74 1.56 -12.46
CA LEU A 271 -2.43 1.71 -13.87
C LEU A 271 -2.46 0.38 -14.64
N ALA A 272 -1.99 -0.71 -14.01
CA ALA A 272 -2.03 -2.05 -14.61
C ALA A 272 -3.47 -2.56 -14.75
N GLN A 273 -4.30 -2.39 -13.70
CA GLN A 273 -5.71 -2.76 -13.73
C GLN A 273 -6.48 -1.98 -14.79
N GLU A 274 -6.20 -0.68 -14.92
CA GLU A 274 -6.83 0.13 -15.95
C GLU A 274 -6.49 -0.36 -17.36
N LYS A 275 -5.22 -0.68 -17.63
CA LYS A 275 -4.81 -1.23 -18.92
C LYS A 275 -5.45 -2.58 -19.21
N ALA A 276 -5.71 -3.40 -18.19
CA ALA A 276 -6.38 -4.69 -18.34
C ALA A 276 -7.89 -4.57 -18.62
N ALA A 277 -8.50 -3.45 -18.24
CA ALA A 277 -9.92 -3.17 -18.43
C ALA A 277 -10.28 -2.56 -19.81
N GLN A 278 -9.27 -2.18 -20.61
CA GLN A 278 -9.41 -1.61 -21.96
C GLN A 278 -9.34 -2.70 -23.05
#